data_AF-A0AA86LW23-F1
#
_entry.id   AF-A0AA86LW23-F1
#
_cell.length_a   1.000
_cell.length_b   1.000
_cell.length_c   1.000
_cell.angle_alpha   90.00
_cell.angle_beta   90.00
_cell.angle_gamma   90.00
#
_symmetry.space_group_name_H-M   'P 1'
#
loop_
_entity.id
_entity.type
_entity.pdbx_description
1 polymer ?
#
loop_
_entity_poly.entity_id
_entity_poly.type
_entity_poly.pdbx_seq_one_letter_code
_entity_poly.pdbx_strand_id
1 'polypeptide(L)' 'MDTLITAALYLSFCMSILLISLAYWESIQMSNKEGKVNGLSFISLSTFSMIFCLFTSYFYTLLY' A
#
# COMPACT_ATOMS: atom_id res chain seq x y z
N MET A 1 -7.85 -21.69 11.80
CA MET A 1 -7.40 -20.35 12.21
C MET A 1 -6.23 -19.93 11.34
N ASP A 2 -5.17 -20.75 11.26
CA ASP A 2 -3.94 -20.40 10.52
C ASP A 2 -4.14 -20.16 9.02
N THR A 3 -5.03 -20.90 8.36
CA THR A 3 -5.35 -20.69 6.94
C THR A 3 -5.93 -19.31 6.66
N LEU A 4 -6.75 -18.78 7.57
CA LEU A 4 -7.35 -17.46 7.44
C LEU A 4 -6.31 -16.35 7.65
N ILE A 5 -5.39 -16.54 8.61
CA ILE A 5 -4.30 -15.59 8.89
C ILE A 5 -3.33 -15.55 7.71
N THR A 6 -2.96 -16.70 7.15
CA THR A 6 -2.14 -16.80 5.95
C THR A 6 -2.79 -16.12 4.75
N ALA A 7 -4.10 -16.32 4.55
CA ALA A 7 -4.83 -15.62 3.49
C ALA A 7 -4.84 -14.09 3.69
N ALA A 8 -5.06 -13.63 4.92
CA ALA A 8 -5.02 -12.20 5.27
C ALA A 8 -3.62 -11.59 5.08
N LEU A 9 -2.56 -12.33 5.39
CA LEU A 9 -1.17 -11.95 5.16
C LEU A 9 -0.90 -11.73 3.68
N TYR A 10 -1.20 -12.72 2.84
CA TYR A 10 -0.97 -12.61 1.39
C TYR A 10 -1.82 -11.51 0.77
N LEU A 11 -3.09 -11.37 1.19
CA LEU A 11 -3.95 -10.30 0.71
C LEU A 11 -3.40 -8.92 1.08
N SER A 12 -2.94 -8.75 2.32
CA SER A 12 -2.36 -7.49 2.78
C SER A 12 -1.08 -7.14 2.05
N PHE A 13 -0.24 -8.14 1.78
CA PHE A 13 1.01 -7.98 1.04
C PHE A 13 0.76 -7.61 -0.43
N CYS A 14 -0.18 -8.28 -1.09
CA CYS A 14 -0.57 -7.94 -2.46
C CYS A 14 -1.13 -6.51 -2.54
N MET A 15 -1.99 -6.13 -1.59
CA MET A 15 -2.55 -4.78 -1.54
C MET A 15 -1.50 -3.70 -1.30
N SER A 16 -0.51 -3.94 -0.43
CA SER A 16 0.56 -2.96 -0.23
C SER A 16 1.36 -2.71 -1.50
N ILE A 17 1.70 -3.77 -2.25
CA ILE A 17 2.40 -3.65 -3.54
C ILE A 17 1.57 -2.88 -4.56
N LEU A 18 0.27 -3.19 -4.69
CA LEU A 18 -0.62 -2.50 -5.63
C LEU A 18 -0.74 -1.01 -5.30
N LEU A 19 -0.92 -0.68 -4.02
CA LEU A 19 -1.05 0.71 -3.57
C LEU A 19 0.24 1.50 -3.74
N ILE A 20 1.41 0.90 -3.46
CA ILE A 20 2.72 1.52 -3.72
C ILE A 20 2.90 1.76 -5.22
N SER A 21 2.51 0.81 -6.06
CA SER A 21 2.62 0.92 -7.52
C SER A 21 1.73 2.05 -8.06
N LEU A 22 0.50 2.18 -7.56
CA LEU A 22 -0.39 3.28 -7.91
C LEU A 22 0.13 4.63 -7.39
N ALA A 23 0.66 4.67 -6.16
CA ALA A 23 1.29 5.88 -5.64
C ALA A 23 2.50 6.29 -6.49
N TYR A 24 3.31 5.33 -6.93
CA TYR A 24 4.44 5.59 -7.82
C TYR A 24 3.98 6.11 -9.19
N TRP A 25 2.91 5.56 -9.74
CA TRP A 25 2.33 6.06 -10.98
C TRP A 25 1.80 7.50 -10.85
N GLU A 26 1.10 7.80 -9.76
CA GLU A 26 0.64 9.15 -9.43
C GLU A 26 1.82 10.11 -9.24
N SER A 27 2.92 9.68 -8.60
CA SER A 27 4.09 10.53 -8.40
C SER A 27 4.77 10.92 -9.71
N ILE A 28 4.84 10.01 -10.68
CA ILE A 28 5.32 10.31 -12.04
C ILE A 28 4.43 11.36 -12.71
N GLN A 29 3.11 11.18 -12.68
CA GLN A 29 2.17 12.14 -13.26
C GLN A 29 2.25 13.51 -12.58
N MET A 30 2.41 13.53 -11.27
CA MET A 30 2.62 14.75 -10.49
C MET A 30 3.92 15.45 -10.87
N SER A 31 5.01 14.68 -11.07
CA SER A 31 6.30 15.21 -11.49
C SER A 31 6.28 15.78 -12.89
N ASN A 32 5.40 15.29 -13.77
CA ASN A 32 5.30 15.73 -15.16
C ASN A 32 4.26 16.85 -15.39
N LYS A 33 3.60 17.32 -14.32
CA LYS A 33 2.63 18.44 -14.38
C LYS A 33 3.31 19.75 -14.03
N GLU A 34 3.20 20.73 -14.91
CA GLU A 34 3.59 22.11 -14.63
C GLU A 34 2.43 22.85 -13.94
N GLY A 35 2.72 23.53 -12.82
CA GLY A 35 1.75 24.32 -12.06
C GLY A 35 1.25 23.66 -10.77
N LYS A 36 0.01 23.95 -10.36
CA LYS A 36 -0.53 23.48 -9.07
C LYS A 36 -0.87 21.99 -9.13
N VAL A 37 -0.13 21.18 -8.39
CA VAL A 37 -0.32 19.73 -8.34
C VAL A 37 -1.21 19.33 -7.16
N ASN A 38 -2.25 18.51 -7.40
CA ASN A 38 -3.06 17.92 -6.34
C ASN A 38 -2.46 16.59 -5.88
N GLY A 39 -1.80 16.59 -4.71
CA GLY A 39 -1.11 15.42 -4.16
C GLY A 39 -1.91 14.56 -3.19
N LEU A 40 -3.19 14.85 -2.97
CA LEU A 40 -4.02 14.10 -2.02
C LEU A 40 -4.13 12.62 -2.38
N SER A 41 -4.25 12.30 -3.67
CA SER A 41 -4.28 10.91 -4.14
C SER A 41 -2.98 10.18 -3.83
N PHE A 42 -1.83 10.79 -4.12
CA PHE A 42 -0.52 10.23 -3.80
C PHE A 42 -0.34 9.99 -2.29
N ILE A 43 -0.69 10.98 -1.47
CA ILE A 43 -0.55 10.90 -0.01
C ILE A 43 -1.46 9.81 0.55
N SER A 44 -2.72 9.73 0.10
CA SER A 44 -3.65 8.71 0.57
C SER A 44 -3.23 7.30 0.15
N LEU A 45 -2.85 7.10 -1.12
CA LEU A 45 -2.33 5.81 -1.61
C LEU A 45 -1.08 5.36 -0.85
N SER A 46 -0.15 6.29 -0.62
CA SER A 46 1.07 6.02 0.16
C SER A 46 0.73 5.65 1.61
N THR A 47 -0.17 6.40 2.24
CA THR A 47 -0.61 6.15 3.63
C THR A 47 -1.29 4.78 3.74
N PHE A 48 -2.21 4.46 2.85
CA PHE A 48 -2.88 3.15 2.85
C PHE A 48 -1.91 2.00 2.58
N SER A 49 -0.93 2.18 1.69
CA SER A 49 0.08 1.14 1.47
C SER A 49 0.87 0.83 2.75
N MET A 50 1.21 1.88 3.52
CA MET A 50 1.93 1.75 4.78
C MET A 50 1.09 1.00 5.84
N ILE A 51 -0.22 1.27 5.89
CA ILE A 51 -1.17 0.53 6.73
C ILE A 51 -1.21 -0.96 6.35
N PHE A 52 -1.27 -1.28 5.05
CA PHE A 52 -1.24 -2.68 4.59
C PHE A 52 0.11 -3.36 4.86
N CYS A 53 1.23 -2.64 4.82
CA CYS A 53 2.52 -3.15 5.28
C CYS A 53 2.49 -3.48 6.78
N LEU A 54 1.88 -2.62 7.61
CA LEU A 54 1.70 -2.90 9.05
C LEU A 54 0.83 -4.13 9.27
N PHE A 55 -0.28 -4.28 8.54
CA PHE A 55 -1.10 -5.50 8.60
C PHE A 55 -0.33 -6.74 8.18
N THR A 56 0.45 -6.66 7.11
CA THR A 56 1.30 -7.77 6.65
C THR A 56 2.29 -8.18 7.75
N SER A 57 2.98 -7.21 8.35
CA SER A 57 3.91 -7.47 9.47
C SER A 57 3.19 -8.07 10.67
N TYR A 58 2.00 -7.56 11.01
CA TYR A 58 1.21 -8.06 12.13
C TYR A 58 0.78 -9.51 11.92
N PHE A 59 0.25 -9.85 10.75
CA PHE A 59 -0.14 -11.22 10.43
C PHE A 59 1.05 -12.16 10.33
N TYR A 60 2.21 -11.67 9.88
CA TYR A 60 3.45 -12.45 9.86
C TYR A 60 3.89 -12.84 11.28
N THR A 61 3.92 -11.89 12.21
CA THR A 61 4.24 -12.14 13.64
C THR A 61 3.20 -13.02 14.33
N LEU A 62 1.95 -13.03 13.86
CA LEU A 62 0.92 -13.88 14.44
C LEU A 62 1.04 -15.35 13.95
N LEU A 63 1.64 -15.57 12.78
CA LEU A 63 1.81 -16.89 12.18
C LEU A 63 3.14 -17.57 12.55
N TYR A 64 4.19 -16.79 12.82
CA TYR A 64 5.56 -17.23 13.10
C TYR A 64 6.14 -16.55 14.33
#